data_AF-A0A1H8JZW5-F1
#
_entry.id   AF-A0A1H8JZW5-F1
#
_cell.length_a   1.000
_cell.length_b   1.000
_cell.length_c   1.000
_cell.angle_alpha   90.00
_cell.angle_beta   90.00
_cell.angle_gamma   90.00
#
_symmetry.space_group_name_H-M   'P 1'
#
loop_
_entity.id
_entity.type
_entity.pdbx_description
1 polymer ?
#
loop_
_entity_poly.entity_id
_entity_poly.type
_entity_poly.pdbx_seq_one_letter_code
_entity_poly.pdbx_strand_id
1 'polypeptide(L)'
;MKINRKFMSALCIAAIGASTLLFTGCGNSEESSSGASSDEIHVVSREDGSGTREAFSEITKLIVKDGDKKTDNTVKDAIIQNSTESVMSTVSTDKDAIGYISLGSLNDKVKALKLDGVEATDANIKADKYALARPFLVAYKESPDKVTQDFLNYLLSDQGQEIVAKNGYIALEGKGKYEPSKLKGHIAVSGSTSVTPLMEKIVEQYESLNPDITIDIQSNGSSAGITDTINGGANIGMSSRNLKDDEKAKLKEEKIAIDGIAVIVNKENKLDNISLQQLNEVYIGKIKEWSKLAQ
;
A
#
# COMPACT_ATOMS: atom_id res chain seq x y z
N MET A 1 -27.81 18.85 -47.84
CA MET A 1 -28.69 18.18 -48.82
C MET A 1 -27.85 17.20 -49.65
N LYS A 2 -28.15 15.89 -49.56
CA LYS A 2 -27.76 14.75 -50.46
C LYS A 2 -26.24 14.45 -50.59
N ILE A 3 -25.67 13.36 -50.04
CA ILE A 3 -25.83 11.90 -50.32
C ILE A 3 -25.83 11.52 -51.81
N ASN A 4 -24.81 10.76 -52.24
CA ASN A 4 -24.88 9.56 -53.11
C ASN A 4 -23.46 8.95 -53.21
N ARG A 5 -23.13 7.72 -52.78
CA ARG A 5 -23.61 6.35 -53.12
C ARG A 5 -23.62 6.05 -54.62
N LYS A 6 -22.75 5.13 -55.08
CA LYS A 6 -23.08 3.75 -55.52
C LYS A 6 -22.01 3.18 -56.47
N PHE A 7 -21.45 2.01 -56.10
CA PHE A 7 -21.52 0.71 -56.80
C PHE A 7 -20.77 0.60 -58.14
N MET A 8 -19.82 -0.33 -58.21
CA MET A 8 -19.79 -1.26 -59.33
C MET A 8 -19.32 -2.65 -58.90
N SER A 9 -20.12 -3.61 -59.33
CA SER A 9 -20.17 -5.05 -59.15
C SER A 9 -19.14 -5.79 -60.01
N ALA A 10 -18.69 -6.96 -59.53
CA ALA A 10 -18.43 -8.10 -60.40
C ALA A 10 -18.63 -9.41 -59.65
N LEU A 11 -19.57 -10.18 -60.17
CA LEU A 11 -20.06 -11.48 -59.79
C LEU A 11 -19.19 -12.55 -60.47
N CYS A 12 -18.77 -13.59 -59.77
CA CYS A 12 -18.50 -14.90 -60.38
C CYS A 12 -18.90 -16.01 -59.41
N ILE A 13 -19.83 -16.82 -59.88
CA ILE A 13 -20.43 -18.00 -59.25
C ILE A 13 -19.72 -19.25 -59.78
N ALA A 14 -19.75 -20.31 -58.97
CA ALA A 14 -19.48 -21.74 -59.22
C ALA A 14 -18.12 -22.23 -58.67
N ALA A 15 -18.01 -23.35 -57.95
CA ALA A 15 -18.90 -24.50 -57.81
C ALA A 15 -18.72 -25.17 -56.43
N ILE A 16 -19.82 -25.73 -55.91
CA ILE A 16 -19.84 -26.59 -54.71
C ILE A 16 -19.51 -28.01 -55.16
N GLY A 17 -18.45 -28.59 -54.58
CA GLY A 17 -18.16 -30.02 -54.64
C GLY A 17 -17.86 -30.50 -53.22
N ALA A 18 -18.76 -31.31 -52.67
CA ALA A 18 -18.63 -31.90 -51.36
C ALA A 18 -17.58 -33.02 -51.37
N SER A 19 -16.57 -32.90 -50.51
CA SER A 19 -15.76 -34.03 -50.06
C SER A 19 -15.49 -33.87 -48.57
N THR A 20 -16.10 -34.76 -47.80
CA THR A 20 -15.87 -35.00 -46.39
C THR A 20 -14.41 -35.35 -46.13
N LEU A 21 -13.71 -34.50 -45.37
CA LEU A 21 -12.53 -34.87 -44.61
C LEU A 21 -12.83 -34.58 -43.14
N LEU A 22 -13.10 -35.66 -42.41
CA LEU A 22 -13.12 -35.69 -40.96
C LEU A 22 -11.71 -35.40 -40.46
N PHE A 23 -11.46 -34.19 -39.96
CA PHE A 23 -10.34 -33.96 -39.06
C PHE A 23 -10.82 -34.19 -37.63
N THR A 24 -10.33 -35.28 -37.06
CA THR A 24 -10.35 -35.60 -35.64
C THR A 24 -9.55 -34.54 -34.91
N GLY A 25 -10.21 -33.45 -34.49
CA GLY A 25 -9.67 -32.53 -33.50
C GLY A 25 -9.91 -33.13 -32.12
N CYS A 26 -8.90 -33.78 -31.55
CA CYS A 26 -8.91 -34.18 -30.15
C CYS A 26 -9.24 -32.95 -29.30
N GLY A 27 -10.31 -33.05 -28.52
CA GLY A 27 -10.67 -32.05 -27.53
C GLY A 27 -9.50 -31.88 -26.56
N ASN A 28 -8.84 -30.74 -26.66
CA ASN A 28 -8.09 -30.23 -25.54
C ASN A 28 -9.16 -29.72 -24.58
N SER A 29 -9.42 -30.48 -23.53
CA SER A 29 -10.13 -30.02 -22.35
C SER A 29 -9.59 -28.65 -21.99
N GLU A 30 -10.41 -27.61 -22.11
CA GLU A 30 -10.29 -26.45 -21.25
C GLU A 30 -10.48 -26.98 -19.82
N GLU A 31 -9.38 -27.41 -19.20
CA GLU A 31 -9.27 -27.39 -17.76
C GLU A 31 -9.36 -25.93 -17.37
N SER A 32 -10.58 -25.50 -17.08
CA SER A 32 -10.82 -24.51 -16.07
C SER A 32 -10.07 -24.99 -14.82
N SER A 33 -8.89 -24.44 -14.56
CA SER A 33 -8.17 -24.63 -13.31
C SER A 33 -9.02 -23.99 -12.20
N SER A 34 -9.97 -24.75 -11.70
CA SER A 34 -10.56 -24.51 -10.40
C SER A 34 -9.40 -24.40 -9.41
N GLY A 35 -9.27 -23.24 -8.76
CA GLY A 35 -8.20 -22.88 -7.83
C GLY A 35 -8.07 -23.86 -6.67
N ALA A 36 -7.41 -24.99 -6.94
CA ALA A 36 -6.82 -25.86 -5.95
C ALA A 36 -5.61 -25.11 -5.40
N SER A 37 -5.58 -24.96 -4.07
CA SER A 37 -4.43 -24.43 -3.35
C SER A 37 -3.21 -25.27 -3.74
N SER A 38 -2.24 -24.65 -4.40
CA SER A 38 -0.91 -25.21 -4.51
C SER A 38 -0.27 -24.96 -3.15
N ASP A 39 0.15 -25.99 -2.43
CA ASP A 39 0.77 -25.83 -1.10
C ASP A 39 1.96 -24.85 -1.08
N GLU A 40 2.45 -24.42 -2.26
CA GLU A 40 3.43 -23.35 -2.47
C GLU A 40 2.96 -21.97 -1.99
N ILE A 41 3.85 -21.19 -1.36
CA ILE A 41 3.57 -19.84 -0.87
C ILE A 41 3.89 -18.81 -1.96
N HIS A 42 2.89 -18.04 -2.37
CA HIS A 42 3.09 -16.91 -3.27
C HIS A 42 3.37 -15.62 -2.46
N VAL A 43 4.63 -15.22 -2.39
CA VAL A 43 5.01 -14.00 -1.66
C VAL A 43 4.61 -12.76 -2.46
N VAL A 44 3.81 -11.89 -1.86
CA VAL A 44 3.49 -10.56 -2.37
C VAL A 44 4.33 -9.53 -1.62
N SER A 45 5.09 -8.73 -2.37
CA SER A 45 5.91 -7.65 -1.84
C SER A 45 5.53 -6.32 -2.50
N ARG A 46 6.05 -5.23 -1.94
CA ARG A 46 5.79 -3.87 -2.42
C ARG A 46 6.92 -3.37 -3.32
N GLU A 47 6.61 -2.39 -4.14
CA GLU A 47 7.52 -1.74 -5.09
C GLU A 47 8.74 -1.10 -4.42
N ASP A 48 9.82 -0.93 -5.18
CA ASP A 48 10.97 -0.13 -4.74
C ASP A 48 10.52 1.30 -4.45
N GLY A 49 10.94 1.85 -3.31
CA GLY A 49 10.53 3.17 -2.85
C GLY A 49 9.26 3.19 -1.97
N SER A 50 8.58 2.04 -1.82
CA SER A 50 7.50 1.88 -0.85
C SER A 50 8.02 2.02 0.59
N GLY A 51 7.46 2.95 1.36
CA GLY A 51 7.72 3.03 2.80
C GLY A 51 7.27 1.77 3.57
N THR A 52 6.24 1.06 3.11
CA THR A 52 5.77 -0.20 3.72
C THR A 52 6.77 -1.33 3.57
N ARG A 53 7.27 -1.59 2.36
CA ARG A 53 8.43 -2.46 2.16
C ARG A 53 9.60 -2.08 3.05
N GLU A 54 10.03 -0.81 3.04
CA GLU A 54 11.21 -0.41 3.82
C GLU A 54 11.02 -0.67 5.32
N ALA A 55 9.89 -0.27 5.90
CA ALA A 55 9.58 -0.52 7.30
C ALA A 55 9.44 -2.03 7.60
N PHE A 56 8.72 -2.77 6.76
CA PHE A 56 8.54 -4.21 6.91
C PHE A 56 9.88 -4.94 6.86
N SER A 57 10.69 -4.70 5.84
CA SER A 57 12.00 -5.31 5.64
C SER A 57 13.00 -4.97 6.75
N GLU A 58 12.92 -3.78 7.34
CA GLU A 58 13.73 -3.40 8.49
C GLU A 58 13.31 -4.19 9.75
N ILE A 59 12.02 -4.19 10.08
CA ILE A 59 11.50 -4.85 11.30
C ILE A 59 11.66 -6.37 11.22
N THR A 60 11.39 -6.95 10.06
CA THR A 60 11.49 -8.41 9.82
C THR A 60 12.90 -8.85 9.43
N LYS A 61 13.87 -7.92 9.32
CA LYS A 61 15.28 -8.19 8.98
C LYS A 61 15.47 -8.90 7.63
N LEU A 62 14.66 -8.56 6.63
CA LEU A 62 14.88 -9.02 5.24
C LEU A 62 16.10 -8.36 4.62
N ILE A 63 16.32 -7.08 4.98
CA ILE A 63 17.52 -6.35 4.57
C ILE A 63 18.62 -6.60 5.58
N VAL A 64 19.66 -7.30 5.14
CA VAL A 64 20.87 -7.53 5.94
C VAL A 64 21.93 -6.51 5.53
N LYS A 65 22.53 -5.87 6.54
CA LYS A 65 23.69 -5.00 6.37
C LYS A 65 24.95 -5.81 6.66
N ASP A 66 25.87 -5.83 5.70
CA ASP A 66 27.23 -6.34 5.86
C ASP A 66 28.20 -5.20 5.50
N GLY A 67 28.71 -4.51 6.53
CA GLY A 67 29.37 -3.21 6.36
C GLY A 67 28.45 -2.18 5.70
N ASP A 68 28.92 -1.56 4.62
CA ASP A 68 28.16 -0.59 3.82
C ASP A 68 27.19 -1.26 2.83
N LYS A 69 27.27 -2.58 2.63
CA LYS A 69 26.44 -3.31 1.68
C LYS A 69 25.10 -3.66 2.31
N LYS A 70 24.03 -3.07 1.78
CA LYS A 70 22.65 -3.49 2.04
C LYS A 70 22.25 -4.55 1.02
N THR A 71 21.85 -5.72 1.49
CA THR A 71 21.28 -6.78 0.62
C THR A 71 19.84 -7.03 1.05
N ASP A 72 18.90 -6.77 0.14
CA ASP A 72 17.50 -7.18 0.29
C ASP A 72 17.37 -8.66 -0.09
N ASN A 73 17.06 -9.51 0.88
CA ASN A 73 16.93 -10.95 0.67
C ASN A 73 15.50 -11.38 0.32
N THR A 74 14.60 -10.45 0.01
CA THR A 74 13.25 -10.77 -0.45
C THR A 74 13.31 -11.76 -1.63
N VAL A 75 12.44 -12.79 -1.62
CA VAL A 75 12.40 -13.80 -2.68
C VAL A 75 12.29 -13.16 -4.07
N LYS A 76 13.04 -13.70 -5.03
CA LYS A 76 13.18 -13.10 -6.37
C LYS A 76 11.92 -13.23 -7.23
N ASP A 77 11.10 -14.21 -6.93
CA ASP A 77 9.81 -14.52 -7.56
C ASP A 77 8.63 -13.86 -6.84
N ALA A 78 8.88 -12.95 -5.89
CA ALA A 78 7.83 -12.20 -5.23
C ALA A 78 6.98 -11.42 -6.24
N ILE A 79 5.66 -11.49 -6.10
CA ILE A 79 4.71 -10.68 -6.85
C ILE A 79 4.83 -9.24 -6.33
N ILE A 80 5.32 -8.33 -7.17
CA ILE A 80 5.51 -6.93 -6.81
C ILE A 80 4.23 -6.14 -7.09
N GLN A 81 3.69 -5.51 -6.06
CA GLN A 81 2.52 -4.63 -6.16
C GLN A 81 2.87 -3.20 -5.74
N ASN A 82 2.28 -2.22 -6.41
CA ASN A 82 2.62 -0.80 -6.29
C ASN A 82 1.77 -0.01 -5.29
N SER A 83 0.78 -0.63 -4.65
CA SER A 83 -0.15 0.04 -3.74
C SER A 83 -0.67 -0.90 -2.66
N THR A 84 -1.28 -0.34 -1.62
CA THR A 84 -1.92 -1.10 -0.55
C THR A 84 -3.11 -1.89 -1.10
N GLU A 85 -3.88 -1.26 -1.98
CA GLU A 85 -5.07 -1.78 -2.63
C GLU A 85 -4.70 -2.94 -3.58
N SER A 86 -3.62 -2.80 -4.34
CA SER A 86 -3.13 -3.84 -5.24
C SER A 86 -2.67 -5.09 -4.48
N VAL A 87 -1.91 -4.93 -3.37
CA VAL A 87 -1.52 -6.07 -2.51
C VAL A 87 -2.75 -6.78 -1.97
N MET A 88 -3.71 -6.03 -1.43
CA MET A 88 -4.93 -6.61 -0.87
C MET A 88 -5.76 -7.32 -1.94
N SER A 89 -5.86 -6.75 -3.15
CA SER A 89 -6.54 -7.37 -4.27
C SER A 89 -5.88 -8.70 -4.63
N THR A 90 -4.55 -8.74 -4.80
CA THR A 90 -3.80 -9.97 -5.10
C THR A 90 -4.03 -11.05 -4.03
N VAL A 91 -3.87 -10.71 -2.76
CA VAL A 91 -4.04 -11.65 -1.64
C VAL A 91 -5.49 -12.14 -1.52
N SER A 92 -6.48 -11.30 -1.84
CA SER A 92 -7.89 -11.71 -1.81
C SER A 92 -8.26 -12.70 -2.93
N THR A 93 -7.54 -12.67 -4.05
CA THR A 93 -7.81 -13.54 -5.21
C THR A 93 -6.96 -14.80 -5.25
N ASP A 94 -5.74 -14.73 -4.73
CA ASP A 94 -4.79 -15.84 -4.70
C ASP A 94 -4.84 -16.52 -3.34
N LYS A 95 -5.26 -17.80 -3.31
CA LYS A 95 -5.48 -18.56 -2.07
C LYS A 95 -4.18 -18.87 -1.33
N ASP A 96 -3.08 -18.85 -2.06
CA ASP A 96 -1.76 -19.25 -1.57
C ASP A 96 -0.85 -18.05 -1.33
N ALA A 97 -1.38 -16.83 -1.50
CA ALA A 97 -0.64 -15.60 -1.32
C ALA A 97 -0.52 -15.14 0.14
N ILE A 98 0.65 -14.58 0.45
CA ILE A 98 0.95 -13.82 1.67
C ILE A 98 1.45 -12.42 1.31
N GLY A 99 0.90 -11.40 1.94
CA GLY A 99 1.29 -10.01 1.72
C GLY A 99 1.37 -9.23 3.02
N TYR A 100 1.75 -7.96 2.93
CA TYR A 100 1.72 -7.03 4.06
C TYR A 100 1.12 -5.68 3.62
N ILE A 101 0.29 -5.10 4.49
CA ILE A 101 -0.39 -3.82 4.25
C ILE A 101 -0.40 -2.95 5.51
N SER A 102 -0.72 -1.67 5.37
CA SER A 102 -1.08 -0.82 6.53
C SER A 102 -2.30 -1.42 7.23
N LEU A 103 -2.24 -1.50 8.55
CA LEU A 103 -3.32 -2.03 9.39
C LEU A 103 -4.58 -1.17 9.27
N GLY A 104 -4.44 0.16 9.19
CA GLY A 104 -5.57 1.07 9.00
C GLY A 104 -6.32 0.88 7.67
N SER A 105 -5.73 0.16 6.70
CA SER A 105 -6.40 -0.21 5.45
C SER A 105 -7.01 -1.62 5.47
N LEU A 106 -6.81 -2.40 6.52
CA LEU A 106 -7.32 -3.77 6.62
C LEU A 106 -8.85 -3.78 6.51
N ASN A 107 -9.39 -4.70 5.71
CA ASN A 107 -10.83 -4.91 5.58
C ASN A 107 -11.17 -6.39 5.47
N ASP A 108 -12.46 -6.67 5.28
CA ASP A 108 -13.03 -7.99 5.20
C ASP A 108 -12.79 -8.69 3.85
N LYS A 109 -11.80 -8.33 3.03
CA LYS A 109 -11.46 -9.12 1.82
C LYS A 109 -10.33 -10.11 2.06
N VAL A 110 -9.55 -9.90 3.12
CA VAL A 110 -8.37 -10.69 3.46
C VAL A 110 -8.41 -11.04 4.95
N LYS A 111 -7.52 -11.92 5.39
CA LYS A 111 -7.36 -12.29 6.80
C LYS A 111 -5.99 -11.81 7.29
N ALA A 112 -5.95 -11.08 8.40
CA ALA A 112 -4.69 -10.75 9.06
C ALA A 112 -4.22 -11.90 9.95
N LEU A 113 -2.94 -12.26 9.88
CA LEU A 113 -2.31 -13.22 10.77
C LEU A 113 -1.94 -12.55 12.10
N LYS A 114 -2.01 -13.33 13.19
CA LYS A 114 -1.32 -12.98 14.43
C LYS A 114 0.18 -13.08 14.22
N LEU A 115 0.93 -12.17 14.86
CA LEU A 115 2.38 -12.21 14.88
C LEU A 115 2.83 -12.64 16.27
N ASP A 116 3.55 -13.75 16.37
CA ASP A 116 4.00 -14.32 17.66
C ASP A 116 2.85 -14.49 18.68
N GLY A 117 1.66 -14.87 18.19
CA GLY A 117 0.43 -15.03 18.97
C GLY A 117 -0.33 -13.74 19.25
N VAL A 118 0.21 -12.58 18.87
CA VAL A 118 -0.37 -11.25 19.13
C VAL A 118 -1.15 -10.77 17.91
N GLU A 119 -2.40 -10.37 18.15
CA GLU A 119 -3.26 -9.80 17.11
C GLU A 119 -2.85 -8.37 16.75
N ALA A 120 -2.90 -8.04 15.45
CA ALA A 120 -2.61 -6.71 14.93
C ALA A 120 -3.75 -5.73 15.31
N THR A 121 -3.67 -5.13 16.49
CA THR A 121 -4.66 -4.17 17.00
C THR A 121 -3.99 -2.93 17.57
N ASP A 122 -4.69 -1.80 17.54
CA ASP A 122 -4.22 -0.54 18.13
C ASP A 122 -3.84 -0.70 19.61
N ALA A 123 -4.61 -1.52 20.35
CA ALA A 123 -4.34 -1.79 21.76
C ALA A 123 -3.02 -2.55 21.96
N ASN A 124 -2.75 -3.56 21.13
CA ASN A 124 -1.51 -4.34 21.22
C ASN A 124 -0.29 -3.54 20.74
N ILE A 125 -0.45 -2.67 19.75
CA ILE A 125 0.63 -1.79 19.30
C ILE A 125 0.93 -0.73 20.36
N LYS A 126 -0.09 -0.08 20.94
CA LYS A 126 0.09 0.89 22.05
C LYS A 126 0.75 0.28 23.29
N ALA A 127 0.55 -1.02 23.51
CA ALA A 127 1.15 -1.76 24.61
C ALA A 127 2.53 -2.35 24.26
N ASP A 128 3.11 -2.01 23.10
CA ASP A 128 4.38 -2.56 22.58
C ASP A 128 4.41 -4.10 22.48
N LYS A 129 3.23 -4.73 22.33
CA LYS A 129 3.10 -6.19 22.20
C LYS A 129 3.14 -6.67 20.75
N TYR A 130 2.72 -5.84 19.80
CA TYR A 130 2.73 -6.16 18.37
C TYR A 130 3.91 -5.47 17.68
N ALA A 131 4.87 -6.26 17.18
CA ALA A 131 6.18 -5.75 16.75
C ALA A 131 6.16 -4.99 15.42
N LEU A 132 5.18 -5.26 14.54
CA LEU A 132 5.11 -4.65 13.22
C LEU A 132 4.34 -3.32 13.28
N ALA A 133 5.03 -2.26 13.68
CA ALA A 133 4.48 -0.91 13.71
C ALA A 133 5.50 0.13 13.24
N ARG A 134 5.02 1.26 12.72
CA ARG A 134 5.86 2.30 12.12
C ARG A 134 5.21 3.69 12.26
N PRO A 135 6.00 4.77 12.19
CA PRO A 135 5.42 6.10 12.14
C PRO A 135 4.85 6.40 10.75
N PHE A 136 3.74 7.12 10.74
CA PHE A 136 3.34 7.94 9.60
C PHE A 136 3.85 9.36 9.82
N LEU A 137 4.62 9.83 8.85
CA LEU A 137 5.29 11.12 8.87
C LEU A 137 4.77 11.99 7.74
N VAL A 138 4.72 13.28 7.99
CA VAL A 138 4.72 14.31 6.96
C VAL A 138 6.08 15.01 6.97
N ALA A 139 6.61 15.29 5.79
CA ALA A 139 7.87 15.99 5.62
C ALA A 139 7.66 17.28 4.83
N TYR A 140 8.39 18.33 5.18
CA TYR A 140 8.20 19.67 4.61
C TYR A 140 9.50 20.48 4.70
N LYS A 141 9.56 21.61 3.97
CA LYS A 141 10.71 22.51 4.01
C LYS A 141 10.82 23.21 5.37
N GLU A 142 12.02 23.61 5.77
CA GLU A 142 12.28 24.25 7.08
C GLU A 142 11.44 25.52 7.35
N SER A 143 11.00 26.21 6.30
CA SER A 143 10.08 27.34 6.40
C SER A 143 8.89 27.13 5.46
N PRO A 144 7.88 26.36 5.88
CA PRO A 144 6.67 26.17 5.06
C PRO A 144 5.92 27.50 4.93
N ASP A 145 5.16 27.67 3.85
CA ASP A 145 4.27 28.82 3.72
C ASP A 145 3.14 28.77 4.78
N LYS A 146 2.41 29.89 4.92
CA LYS A 146 1.39 30.02 5.98
C LYS A 146 0.28 28.98 5.87
N VAL A 147 -0.12 28.61 4.65
CA VAL A 147 -1.23 27.69 4.39
C VAL A 147 -0.79 26.27 4.74
N THR A 148 0.43 25.90 4.35
CA THR A 148 1.08 24.64 4.72
C THR A 148 1.27 24.53 6.23
N GLN A 149 1.77 25.59 6.88
CA GLN A 149 1.95 25.61 8.33
C GLN A 149 0.62 25.47 9.08
N ASP A 150 -0.44 26.09 8.58
CA ASP A 150 -1.78 25.96 9.18
C ASP A 150 -2.31 24.53 9.10
N PHE A 151 -2.12 23.86 7.97
CA PHE A 151 -2.49 22.44 7.83
C PHE A 151 -1.64 21.52 8.70
N LEU A 152 -0.33 21.80 8.85
CA LEU A 152 0.52 21.09 9.82
C LEU A 152 0.03 21.25 11.26
N ASN A 153 -0.45 22.45 11.63
CA ASN A 153 -1.05 22.67 12.94
C ASN A 153 -2.35 21.88 13.09
N TYR A 154 -3.19 21.80 12.05
CA TYR A 154 -4.40 21.00 12.08
C TYR A 154 -4.11 19.50 12.24
N LEU A 155 -3.14 18.96 11.49
CA LEU A 155 -2.70 17.56 11.59
C LEU A 155 -2.34 17.17 13.03
N LEU A 156 -1.72 18.09 13.77
CA LEU A 156 -1.26 17.87 15.14
C LEU A 156 -2.27 18.35 16.21
N SER A 157 -3.41 18.90 15.81
CA SER A 157 -4.44 19.39 16.73
C SER A 157 -5.26 18.26 17.36
N ASP A 158 -6.04 18.59 18.39
CA ASP A 158 -7.00 17.66 19.01
C ASP A 158 -7.97 17.09 17.96
N GLN A 159 -8.49 17.95 17.07
CA GLN A 159 -9.40 17.53 16.00
C GLN A 159 -8.72 16.61 14.98
N GLY A 160 -7.49 16.93 14.56
CA GLY A 160 -6.71 16.08 13.66
C GLY A 160 -6.45 14.70 14.27
N GLN A 161 -6.03 14.66 15.53
CA GLN A 161 -5.73 13.41 16.23
C GLN A 161 -6.99 12.59 16.57
N GLU A 162 -8.16 13.23 16.73
CA GLU A 162 -9.43 12.52 16.82
C GLU A 162 -9.76 11.76 15.53
N ILE A 163 -9.47 12.34 14.36
CA ILE A 163 -9.63 11.68 13.06
C ILE A 163 -8.68 10.49 12.95
N VAL A 164 -7.42 10.64 13.38
CA VAL A 164 -6.44 9.54 13.41
C VAL A 164 -6.98 8.36 14.22
N ALA A 165 -7.44 8.59 15.45
CA ALA A 165 -7.99 7.53 16.30
C ALA A 165 -9.24 6.88 15.71
N LYS A 166 -10.15 7.67 15.11
CA LYS A 166 -11.40 7.15 14.52
C LYS A 166 -11.17 6.26 13.30
N ASN A 167 -10.04 6.40 12.61
CA ASN A 167 -9.75 5.66 11.39
C ASN A 167 -8.80 4.46 11.62
N GLY A 168 -8.68 3.97 12.86
CA GLY A 168 -7.92 2.75 13.16
C GLY A 168 -6.41 2.94 13.13
N TYR A 169 -5.95 4.15 13.47
CA TYR A 169 -4.55 4.48 13.66
C TYR A 169 -4.30 4.92 15.10
N ILE A 170 -3.05 4.80 15.53
CA ILE A 170 -2.67 5.26 16.87
C ILE A 170 -2.37 6.75 16.80
N ALA A 171 -3.30 7.52 17.35
CA ALA A 171 -3.18 8.96 17.54
C ALA A 171 -2.07 9.31 18.54
N LEU A 172 -1.51 10.50 18.34
CA LEU A 172 -0.60 11.19 19.23
C LEU A 172 -1.39 12.07 20.22
N GLU A 173 -0.68 12.61 21.20
CA GLU A 173 -1.23 13.69 22.04
C GLU A 173 -1.41 14.95 21.17
N GLY A 174 -2.64 15.47 21.13
CA GLY A 174 -2.98 16.69 20.40
C GLY A 174 -2.28 17.91 20.99
N LYS A 175 -1.86 18.83 20.12
CA LYS A 175 -1.21 20.10 20.49
C LYS A 175 -2.22 21.23 20.73
N GLY A 176 -3.44 20.89 21.15
CA GLY A 176 -4.54 21.80 21.42
C GLY A 176 -5.55 21.92 20.29
N LYS A 177 -6.61 22.69 20.54
CA LYS A 177 -7.71 22.89 19.59
C LYS A 177 -7.26 23.71 18.38
N TYR A 178 -7.67 23.27 17.21
CA TYR A 178 -7.53 24.03 15.98
C TYR A 178 -8.64 25.07 15.81
N GLU A 179 -8.25 26.26 15.34
CA GLU A 179 -9.14 27.36 14.97
C GLU A 179 -8.96 27.68 13.48
N PRO A 180 -10.03 27.76 12.67
CA PRO A 180 -9.93 28.01 11.23
C PRO A 180 -9.23 29.33 10.90
N SER A 181 -8.25 29.28 9.99
CA SER A 181 -7.30 30.38 9.75
C SER A 181 -7.79 31.45 8.77
N LYS A 182 -8.91 31.22 8.07
CA LYS A 182 -9.45 32.06 6.98
C LYS A 182 -8.42 32.38 5.89
N LEU A 183 -7.35 31.58 5.79
CA LEU A 183 -6.36 31.71 4.73
C LEU A 183 -6.96 31.24 3.40
N LYS A 184 -6.30 31.60 2.32
CA LYS A 184 -6.60 31.12 0.97
C LYS A 184 -5.34 30.55 0.36
N GLY A 185 -5.46 29.45 -0.37
CA GLY A 185 -4.32 28.89 -1.07
C GLY A 185 -4.50 27.45 -1.48
N HIS A 186 -3.38 26.85 -1.88
CA HIS A 186 -3.30 25.49 -2.37
C HIS A 186 -2.15 24.79 -1.68
N ILE A 187 -2.33 23.51 -1.33
CA ILE A 187 -1.28 22.64 -0.81
C ILE A 187 -1.19 21.42 -1.72
N ALA A 188 -0.02 21.20 -2.30
CA ALA A 188 0.31 19.95 -2.96
C ALA A 188 0.89 18.96 -1.93
N VAL A 189 0.27 17.79 -1.81
CA VAL A 189 0.70 16.67 -0.97
C VAL A 189 1.08 15.50 -1.86
N SER A 190 2.25 14.90 -1.66
CA SER A 190 2.71 13.75 -2.46
C SER A 190 3.29 12.67 -1.55
N GLY A 191 3.07 11.38 -1.85
CA GLY A 191 3.86 10.31 -1.25
C GLY A 191 3.11 9.01 -0.96
N SER A 192 3.28 8.52 0.27
CA SER A 192 2.91 7.16 0.68
C SER A 192 1.45 6.79 0.38
N THR A 193 1.30 5.70 -0.37
CA THR A 193 -0.01 5.06 -0.60
C THR A 193 -0.64 4.52 0.68
N SER A 194 0.15 4.23 1.71
CA SER A 194 -0.37 3.80 3.02
C SER A 194 -0.86 4.95 3.90
N VAL A 195 -0.32 6.17 3.71
CA VAL A 195 -0.77 7.36 4.46
C VAL A 195 -2.00 8.00 3.81
N THR A 196 -2.18 7.78 2.50
CA THR A 196 -3.22 8.42 1.69
C THR A 196 -4.63 8.27 2.27
N PRO A 197 -5.10 7.07 2.69
CA PRO A 197 -6.47 6.93 3.21
C PRO A 197 -6.73 7.78 4.46
N LEU A 198 -5.74 7.89 5.36
CA LEU A 198 -5.81 8.76 6.53
C LEU A 198 -5.78 10.24 6.12
N MET A 199 -4.87 10.60 5.22
CA MET A 199 -4.70 11.97 4.78
C MET A 199 -5.97 12.51 4.11
N GLU A 200 -6.63 11.71 3.27
CA GLU A 200 -7.91 12.08 2.64
C GLU A 200 -8.97 12.41 3.68
N LYS A 201 -9.07 11.63 4.77
CA LYS A 201 -10.03 11.88 5.86
C LYS A 201 -9.72 13.16 6.63
N ILE A 202 -8.44 13.45 6.84
CA ILE A 202 -8.00 14.68 7.50
C ILE A 202 -8.27 15.89 6.60
N VAL A 203 -7.92 15.81 5.31
CA VAL A 203 -8.14 16.87 4.31
C VAL A 203 -9.63 17.18 4.18
N GLU A 204 -10.49 16.17 4.06
CA GLU A 204 -11.95 16.34 3.98
C GLU A 204 -12.48 17.21 5.13
N GLN A 205 -12.04 16.94 6.36
CA GLN A 205 -12.46 17.73 7.53
C GLN A 205 -11.80 19.11 7.57
N TYR A 206 -10.52 19.22 7.21
CA TYR A 206 -9.81 20.50 7.17
C TYR A 206 -10.41 21.49 6.17
N GLU A 207 -10.70 21.05 4.95
CA GLU A 207 -11.31 21.87 3.90
C GLU A 207 -12.74 22.28 4.27
N SER A 208 -13.48 21.44 5.00
CA SER A 208 -14.80 21.82 5.53
C SER A 208 -14.74 23.01 6.51
N LEU A 209 -13.63 23.14 7.23
CA LEU A 209 -13.36 24.24 8.16
C LEU A 209 -12.73 25.45 7.45
N ASN A 210 -11.98 25.21 6.37
CA ASN A 210 -11.24 26.22 5.61
C ASN A 210 -11.57 26.14 4.11
N PRO A 211 -12.77 26.59 3.69
CA PRO A 211 -13.28 26.36 2.33
C PRO A 211 -12.53 27.13 1.22
N ASP A 212 -11.65 28.06 1.57
CA ASP A 212 -10.82 28.81 0.63
C ASP A 212 -9.42 28.17 0.42
N ILE A 213 -9.14 27.03 1.06
CA ILE A 213 -7.90 26.26 0.92
C ILE A 213 -8.24 24.96 0.21
N THR A 214 -7.46 24.62 -0.82
CA THR A 214 -7.55 23.33 -1.51
C THR A 214 -6.29 22.49 -1.30
N ILE A 215 -6.46 21.18 -1.14
CA ILE A 215 -5.34 20.25 -0.94
C ILE A 215 -5.45 19.11 -1.96
N ASP A 216 -4.44 19.02 -2.83
CA ASP A 216 -4.34 17.92 -3.80
C ASP A 216 -3.39 16.85 -3.30
N ILE A 217 -3.83 15.59 -3.29
CA ILE A 217 -3.04 14.45 -2.84
C ILE A 217 -2.60 13.60 -4.05
N GLN A 218 -1.29 13.37 -4.15
CA GLN A 218 -0.68 12.42 -5.07
C GLN A 218 -0.17 11.20 -4.32
N SER A 219 -0.72 10.04 -4.67
CA SER A 219 -0.38 8.75 -4.06
C SER A 219 0.60 7.99 -4.97
N ASN A 220 1.90 8.09 -4.68
CA ASN A 220 2.98 7.61 -5.56
C ASN A 220 4.14 6.90 -4.84
N GLY A 221 4.06 6.73 -3.51
CA GLY A 221 5.07 6.06 -2.69
C GLY A 221 5.92 7.02 -1.86
N SER A 222 6.42 6.55 -0.71
CA SER A 222 7.12 7.42 0.26
C SER A 222 8.37 8.07 -0.33
N SER A 223 9.21 7.29 -1.02
CA SER A 223 10.45 7.84 -1.60
C SER A 223 10.19 8.87 -2.70
N ALA A 224 9.12 8.69 -3.48
CA ALA A 224 8.72 9.65 -4.51
C ALA A 224 8.22 10.96 -3.87
N GLY A 225 7.29 10.89 -2.92
CA GLY A 225 6.79 12.09 -2.23
C GLY A 225 7.84 12.88 -1.46
N ILE A 226 8.80 12.19 -0.82
CA ILE A 226 9.94 12.86 -0.18
C ILE A 226 10.82 13.55 -1.22
N THR A 227 11.07 12.91 -2.36
CA THR A 227 11.82 13.51 -3.48
C THR A 227 11.11 14.73 -4.06
N ASP A 228 9.80 14.64 -4.28
CA ASP A 228 8.96 15.75 -4.76
C ASP A 228 9.05 16.94 -3.81
N THR A 229 8.97 16.70 -2.51
CA THR A 229 9.07 17.74 -1.48
C THR A 229 10.47 18.35 -1.44
N ILE A 230 11.53 17.55 -1.54
CA ILE A 230 12.92 18.05 -1.64
C ILE A 230 13.08 18.98 -2.85
N ASN A 231 12.48 18.61 -3.98
CA ASN A 231 12.59 19.36 -5.24
C ASN A 231 11.60 20.54 -5.33
N GLY A 232 10.71 20.70 -4.35
CA GLY A 232 9.69 21.75 -4.35
C GLY A 232 8.50 21.49 -5.27
N GLY A 233 8.33 20.25 -5.74
CA GLY A 233 7.15 19.80 -6.49
C GLY A 233 5.92 19.55 -5.61
N ALA A 234 6.13 19.35 -4.31
CA ALA A 234 5.07 19.25 -3.30
C ALA A 234 5.40 20.14 -2.09
N ASN A 235 4.36 20.66 -1.43
CA ASN A 235 4.48 21.35 -0.15
C ASN A 235 4.77 20.36 0.99
N ILE A 236 4.11 19.19 0.93
CA ILE A 236 4.19 18.14 1.95
C ILE A 236 4.45 16.78 1.32
N GLY A 237 5.42 16.05 1.88
CA GLY A 237 5.75 14.67 1.54
C GLY A 237 5.19 13.70 2.58
N MET A 238 4.42 12.70 2.16
CA MET A 238 3.91 11.66 3.05
C MET A 238 4.86 10.46 3.09
N SER A 239 5.28 10.05 4.27
CA SER A 239 6.14 8.88 4.46
C SER A 239 5.54 7.90 5.47
N SER A 240 5.58 6.61 5.13
CA SER A 240 5.21 5.52 6.03
C SER A 240 6.44 4.71 6.44
N ARG A 241 7.56 5.41 6.61
CA ARG A 241 8.85 4.97 7.12
C ARG A 241 9.54 6.18 7.74
N ASN A 242 10.58 5.95 8.52
CA ASN A 242 11.48 7.02 8.92
C ASN A 242 12.13 7.67 7.68
N LEU A 243 12.36 8.98 7.71
CA LEU A 243 13.24 9.61 6.72
C LEU A 243 14.68 9.12 6.92
N LYS A 244 15.41 9.06 5.81
CA LYS A 244 16.85 8.78 5.78
C LYS A 244 17.63 10.04 6.19
N ASP A 245 18.86 9.86 6.66
CA ASP A 245 19.66 10.98 7.19
C ASP A 245 19.88 12.10 6.14
N ASP A 246 20.04 11.74 4.88
CA ASP A 246 20.17 12.68 3.75
C ASP A 246 18.86 13.39 3.39
N GLU A 247 17.71 12.77 3.67
CA GLU A 247 16.38 13.38 3.55
C GLU A 247 16.15 14.36 4.72
N LYS A 248 16.48 13.96 5.96
CA LYS A 248 16.37 14.80 7.17
C LYS A 248 17.28 16.03 7.13
N ALA A 249 18.40 15.95 6.41
CA ALA A 249 19.26 17.11 6.18
C ALA A 249 18.60 18.21 5.31
N LYS A 250 17.52 17.88 4.59
CA LYS A 250 16.87 18.77 3.61
C LYS A 250 15.44 19.14 3.99
N LEU A 251 14.81 18.38 4.87
CA LEU A 251 13.41 18.52 5.27
C LEU A 251 13.27 18.44 6.79
N LYS A 252 12.22 19.06 7.31
CA LYS A 252 11.67 18.75 8.63
C LYS A 252 10.66 17.62 8.49
N GLU A 253 10.45 16.88 9.57
CA GLU A 253 9.44 15.82 9.66
C GLU A 253 8.59 16.02 10.91
N GLU A 254 7.30 15.71 10.79
CA GLU A 254 6.37 15.60 11.92
C GLU A 254 5.71 14.23 11.86
N LYS A 255 5.67 13.55 13.00
CA LYS A 255 4.90 12.32 13.14
C LYS A 255 3.43 12.71 13.29
N ILE A 256 2.57 12.08 12.50
CA ILE A 256 1.12 12.36 12.54
C ILE A 256 0.30 11.19 13.09
N ALA A 257 0.84 9.97 13.02
CA ALA A 257 0.23 8.76 13.56
C ALA A 257 1.27 7.64 13.74
N ILE A 258 0.88 6.58 14.44
CA ILE A 258 1.56 5.28 14.36
C ILE A 258 0.60 4.29 13.67
N ASP A 259 1.13 3.54 12.71
CA ASP A 259 0.43 2.54 11.90
C ASP A 259 1.00 1.14 12.19
N GLY A 260 0.12 0.17 12.36
CA GLY A 260 0.50 -1.24 12.34
C GLY A 260 0.74 -1.72 10.91
N ILE A 261 1.58 -2.74 10.72
CA ILE A 261 1.63 -3.48 9.46
C ILE A 261 0.94 -4.82 9.69
N ALA A 262 -0.16 -5.06 8.98
CA ALA A 262 -0.85 -6.34 8.99
C ALA A 262 -0.20 -7.28 7.97
N VAL A 263 0.21 -8.46 8.42
CA VAL A 263 0.53 -9.57 7.53
C VAL A 263 -0.78 -10.22 7.14
N ILE A 264 -1.08 -10.24 5.84
CA ILE A 264 -2.36 -10.70 5.32
C ILE A 264 -2.20 -11.94 4.47
N VAL A 265 -3.20 -12.80 4.54
CA VAL A 265 -3.37 -13.99 3.71
C VAL A 265 -4.78 -14.02 3.15
N ASN A 266 -5.02 -14.90 2.17
CA ASN A 266 -6.37 -15.16 1.72
C ASN A 266 -7.27 -15.63 2.86
N LYS A 267 -8.56 -15.28 2.81
CA LYS A 267 -9.55 -15.72 3.82
C LYS A 267 -9.67 -17.24 3.94
N GLU A 268 -9.44 -17.97 2.86
CA GLU A 268 -9.53 -19.43 2.86
C GLU A 268 -8.34 -20.10 3.54
N ASN A 269 -7.19 -19.41 3.64
CA ASN A 269 -5.98 -19.90 4.27
C ASN A 269 -6.22 -20.24 5.75
N LYS A 270 -5.71 -21.38 6.22
CA LYS A 270 -5.96 -21.90 7.57
C LYS A 270 -4.98 -21.43 8.63
N LEU A 271 -3.85 -20.84 8.23
CA LEU A 271 -2.87 -20.32 9.19
C LEU A 271 -3.45 -19.10 9.91
N ASP A 272 -3.44 -19.08 11.24
CA ASP A 272 -3.93 -17.94 12.04
C ASP A 272 -2.80 -17.18 12.73
N ASN A 273 -1.61 -17.75 12.77
CA ASN A 273 -0.45 -17.21 13.47
C ASN A 273 0.83 -17.48 12.68
N ILE A 274 1.76 -16.53 12.70
CA ILE A 274 3.11 -16.69 12.18
C ILE A 274 4.09 -16.04 13.14
N SER A 275 5.24 -16.68 13.40
CA SER A 275 6.30 -16.03 14.17
C SER A 275 7.08 -15.03 13.32
N LEU A 276 7.72 -14.05 13.94
CA LEU A 276 8.58 -13.11 13.22
C LEU A 276 9.70 -13.83 12.44
N GLN A 277 10.23 -14.92 13.01
CA GLN A 277 11.22 -15.77 12.35
C GLN A 277 10.64 -16.47 11.13
N GLN A 278 9.48 -17.12 11.25
CA GLN A 278 8.83 -17.80 10.12
C GLN A 278 8.49 -16.79 9.02
N LEU A 279 8.01 -15.61 9.38
CA LEU A 279 7.72 -14.54 8.43
C LEU A 279 8.98 -14.13 7.66
N ASN A 280 10.11 -13.95 8.34
CA ASN A 280 11.39 -13.74 7.67
C ASN A 280 11.72 -14.90 6.72
N GLU A 281 11.66 -16.14 7.19
CA GLU A 281 12.01 -17.34 6.43
C GLU A 281 11.14 -17.55 5.18
N VAL A 282 9.86 -17.18 5.24
CA VAL A 282 8.95 -17.13 4.09
C VAL A 282 9.41 -16.07 3.09
N TYR A 283 9.61 -14.84 3.54
CA TYR A 283 9.97 -13.72 2.67
C TYR A 283 11.38 -13.81 2.09
N ILE A 284 12.28 -14.64 2.65
CA ILE A 284 13.58 -14.97 2.04
C ILE A 284 13.62 -16.33 1.33
N GLY A 285 12.48 -17.05 1.29
CA GLY A 285 12.30 -18.25 0.48
C GLY A 285 12.95 -19.50 1.05
N LYS A 286 13.23 -19.51 2.36
CA LYS A 286 13.61 -20.72 3.09
C LYS A 286 12.39 -21.61 3.36
N ILE A 287 11.25 -20.99 3.68
CA ILE A 287 9.96 -21.66 3.75
C ILE A 287 9.18 -21.27 2.51
N LYS A 288 8.80 -22.27 1.71
CA LYS A 288 8.08 -22.07 0.44
C LYS A 288 6.74 -22.79 0.38
N GLU A 289 6.36 -23.50 1.44
CA GLU A 289 5.15 -24.32 1.47
C GLU A 289 4.36 -24.04 2.75
N TRP A 290 3.04 -23.90 2.64
CA TRP A 290 2.13 -23.63 3.75
C TRP A 290 2.12 -24.76 4.78
N SER A 291 2.23 -26.01 4.33
CA SER A 291 2.35 -27.20 5.18
C SER A 291 3.53 -27.14 6.18
N LYS A 292 4.58 -26.35 5.90
CA LYS A 292 5.73 -26.14 6.80
C LYS A 292 5.48 -25.10 7.90
N LEU A 293 4.40 -24.32 7.79
CA LEU A 293 3.97 -23.33 8.78
C LEU A 293 2.85 -23.84 9.68
N ALA A 294 2.11 -24.86 9.24
CA ALA A 294 1.04 -25.47 10.00
C ALA A 294 1.59 -26.19 11.25
N GLN A 295 1.12 -25.78 12.43
CA GLN A 295 1.20 -26.53 13.69
C GLN A 295 -0.21 -26.87 14.15
#